data_AF-A0A1I7KI21-F1
#
_entry.id   AF-A0A1I7KI21-F1
#
_cell.length_a   1.000
_cell.length_b   1.000
_cell.length_c   1.000
_cell.angle_alpha   90.00
_cell.angle_beta   90.00
_cell.angle_gamma   90.00
#
_symmetry.space_group_name_H-M   'P 1'
#
loop_
_entity.id
_entity.type
_entity.pdbx_description
1 polymer ?
#
loop_
_entity_poly.entity_id
_entity_poly.type
_entity_poly.pdbx_seq_one_letter_code
_entity_poly.pdbx_strand_id
1 'polypeptide(L)'
;MNMVIQRIFGIAAPAFSDSGRSTISRLPVEEIRESLQALLHDCKDMRSERVLYKINVAQTPSELWMLRSDLHQCISQAHTQTEAADRINSLIGVFEGWLPASQLTRI
;
A
#
# COMPACT_ATOMS: atom_id res chain seq x y z
N MET A 1 -43.58 -0.04 -27.37
CA MET A 1 -42.31 0.72 -27.31
C MET A 1 -41.95 0.96 -25.85
N ASN A 2 -40.95 0.19 -25.40
CA ASN A 2 -39.99 0.40 -24.29
C ASN A 2 -40.48 0.94 -22.93
N MET A 3 -40.51 0.01 -21.95
CA MET A 3 -40.17 0.22 -20.55
C MET A 3 -38.70 0.67 -20.39
N VAL A 4 -38.35 1.45 -19.36
CA VAL A 4 -37.46 0.98 -18.27
C VAL A 4 -37.82 1.71 -16.96
N ILE A 5 -38.14 0.87 -15.98
CA ILE A 5 -38.52 1.16 -14.60
C ILE A 5 -37.27 1.47 -13.78
N GLN A 6 -37.32 2.53 -12.97
CA GLN A 6 -36.38 2.81 -11.88
C GLN A 6 -36.37 1.64 -10.88
N ARG A 7 -35.20 1.09 -10.58
CA ARG A 7 -35.02 0.16 -9.45
C ARG A 7 -33.82 0.55 -8.61
N ILE A 8 -34.15 1.13 -7.47
CA ILE A 8 -33.31 1.32 -6.30
C ILE A 8 -33.03 -0.08 -5.76
N PHE A 9 -31.77 -0.53 -5.80
CA PHE A 9 -31.35 -1.74 -5.11
C PHE A 9 -30.32 -1.36 -4.04
N GLY A 10 -30.83 -1.12 -2.84
CA GLY A 10 -30.06 -1.38 -1.64
C GLY A 10 -30.00 -2.89 -1.42
N ILE A 11 -28.79 -3.42 -1.26
CA ILE A 11 -28.56 -4.70 -0.59
C ILE A 11 -27.62 -4.39 0.56
N ALA A 12 -28.15 -4.57 1.77
CA ALA A 12 -27.43 -4.47 3.01
C ALA A 12 -26.25 -5.44 3.04
N ALA A 13 -25.05 -4.92 3.28
CA ALA A 13 -23.96 -5.77 3.73
C ALA A 13 -24.23 -6.19 5.19
N PRO A 14 -24.04 -7.46 5.57
CA PRO A 14 -24.20 -7.87 6.96
C PRO A 14 -23.15 -7.16 7.82
N ALA A 15 -23.62 -6.62 8.94
CA ALA A 15 -22.81 -6.07 10.00
C ALA A 15 -21.91 -7.18 10.58
N PHE A 16 -20.62 -7.12 10.25
CA PHE A 16 -19.59 -7.83 11.00
C PHE A 16 -19.31 -7.03 12.27
N SER A 17 -20.03 -7.36 13.35
CA SER A 17 -19.76 -6.86 14.70
C SER A 17 -19.33 -8.04 15.56
N ASP A 18 -18.02 -8.23 15.73
CA ASP A 18 -17.39 -8.86 16.91
C ASP A 18 -15.86 -8.83 16.72
N SER A 19 -14.96 -8.53 17.67
CA SER A 19 -14.94 -7.80 18.93
C SER A 19 -13.44 -7.67 19.28
N GLY A 20 -13.01 -6.52 19.82
CA GLY A 20 -11.68 -6.39 20.45
C GLY A 20 -10.47 -6.13 19.54
N ARG A 21 -10.59 -5.30 18.51
CA ARG A 21 -9.41 -4.89 17.72
C ARG A 21 -8.74 -3.70 18.41
N SER A 22 -7.51 -3.91 18.91
CA SER A 22 -6.60 -2.84 19.33
C SER A 22 -6.74 -1.65 18.40
N THR A 23 -6.87 -0.45 18.95
CA THR A 23 -6.94 0.83 18.25
C THR A 23 -5.58 1.15 17.62
N ILE A 24 -5.07 0.27 16.76
CA ILE A 24 -3.98 0.59 15.86
C ILE A 24 -4.58 1.64 14.92
N SER A 25 -4.21 2.90 15.16
CA SER A 25 -4.61 4.02 14.33
C SER A 25 -4.08 3.75 12.93
N ARG A 26 -4.98 3.35 12.03
CA ARG A 26 -4.62 3.05 10.64
C ARG A 26 -4.37 4.37 9.94
N LEU A 27 -3.18 4.54 9.37
CA LEU A 27 -2.89 5.68 8.50
C LEU A 27 -3.82 5.65 7.28
N PRO A 28 -4.37 6.79 6.83
CA PRO A 28 -5.06 6.90 5.56
C PRO A 28 -4.21 6.36 4.40
N VAL A 29 -4.84 5.78 3.38
CA VAL A 29 -4.13 5.19 2.22
C VAL A 29 -3.20 6.19 1.54
N GLU A 30 -3.57 7.48 1.55
CA GLU A 30 -2.74 8.53 0.96
C GLU A 30 -1.45 8.77 1.75
N GLU A 31 -1.48 8.71 3.08
CA GLU A 31 -0.27 8.81 3.91
C GLU A 31 0.66 7.60 3.72
N ILE A 32 0.08 6.40 3.47
CA ILE A 32 0.86 5.22 3.08
C ILE A 32 1.54 5.47 1.72
N ARG A 33 0.82 6.04 0.76
CA ARG A 33 1.35 6.37 -0.57
C ARG A 33 2.52 7.35 -0.46
N GLU A 34 2.37 8.43 0.29
CA GLU A 34 3.43 9.40 0.57
C GLU A 34 4.65 8.74 1.20
N SER A 35 4.43 7.82 2.16
CA SER A 35 5.51 7.05 2.79
C SER A 35 6.31 6.22 1.77
N LEU A 36 5.65 5.60 0.79
CA LEU A 36 6.33 4.87 -0.27
C LEU A 36 7.09 5.79 -1.23
N GLN A 37 6.51 6.93 -1.60
CA GLN A 37 7.17 7.91 -2.47
C GLN A 37 8.42 8.49 -1.81
N ALA A 38 8.37 8.75 -0.51
CA ALA A 38 9.49 9.28 0.26
C ALA A 38 10.73 8.35 0.24
N LEU A 39 10.54 7.04 0.13
CA LEU A 39 11.67 6.10 0.01
C LEU A 39 12.49 6.28 -1.27
N LEU A 40 11.89 6.85 -2.32
CA LEU A 40 12.50 7.07 -3.63
C LEU A 40 13.06 8.49 -3.82
N HIS A 41 13.09 9.34 -2.80
CA HIS A 41 13.44 10.77 -2.92
C HIS A 41 14.79 11.05 -3.60
N ASP A 42 15.75 10.12 -3.50
CA ASP A 42 17.09 10.21 -4.07
C ASP A 42 17.32 9.25 -5.26
N CYS A 43 16.29 8.51 -5.67
CA CYS A 43 16.31 7.62 -6.83
C CYS A 43 15.80 8.38 -8.07
N LYS A 44 16.68 8.67 -9.03
CA LYS A 44 16.37 9.55 -10.19
C LYS A 44 16.44 8.87 -11.55
N ASP A 45 16.18 7.57 -11.63
CA ASP A 45 16.24 6.81 -12.88
C ASP A 45 14.84 6.51 -13.44
N MET A 46 14.79 6.03 -14.68
CA MET A 46 13.52 5.68 -15.35
C MET A 46 12.75 4.57 -14.60
N ARG A 47 13.45 3.76 -13.77
CA ARG A 47 12.82 2.69 -12.99
C ARG A 47 12.09 3.28 -11.79
N SER A 48 12.70 4.23 -11.08
CA SER A 48 12.06 4.93 -9.97
C SER A 48 10.82 5.70 -10.45
N GLU A 49 10.87 6.35 -11.62
CA GLU A 49 9.69 6.98 -12.23
C GLU A 49 8.55 5.98 -12.51
N ARG A 50 8.89 4.79 -13.02
CA ARG A 50 7.90 3.72 -13.24
C ARG A 50 7.29 3.21 -11.94
N VAL A 51 8.09 3.07 -10.88
CA VAL A 51 7.59 2.65 -9.57
C VAL A 51 6.72 3.74 -8.96
N LEU A 52 7.09 5.02 -9.08
CA LEU A 52 6.26 6.15 -8.66
C LEU A 52 4.90 6.16 -9.36
N TYR A 53 4.86 5.88 -10.67
CA TYR A 53 3.59 5.73 -11.39
C TYR A 53 2.74 4.60 -10.81
N LYS A 54 3.33 3.41 -10.57
CA LYS A 54 2.62 2.28 -9.94
C LYS A 54 2.09 2.62 -8.55
N ILE A 55 2.90 3.34 -7.76
CA ILE A 55 2.49 3.84 -6.44
C ILE A 55 1.27 4.73 -6.60
N ASN A 56 1.23 5.65 -7.57
CA ASN A 56 0.12 6.58 -7.74
C ASN A 56 -1.20 5.93 -8.17
N VAL A 57 -1.14 4.85 -8.96
CA VAL A 57 -2.36 4.19 -9.46
C VAL A 57 -2.92 3.11 -8.53
N ALA A 58 -2.13 2.65 -7.55
CA ALA A 58 -2.57 1.67 -6.56
C ALA A 58 -3.72 2.23 -5.69
N GLN A 59 -4.77 1.44 -5.53
CA GLN A 59 -6.02 1.82 -4.85
C GLN A 59 -6.10 1.24 -3.44
N THR A 60 -5.32 0.20 -3.14
CA THR A 60 -5.38 -0.48 -1.85
C THR A 60 -4.02 -0.57 -1.15
N PRO A 61 -3.97 -0.61 0.19
CA PRO A 61 -2.74 -0.88 0.93
C PRO A 61 -2.06 -2.19 0.52
N SER A 62 -2.83 -3.24 0.19
CA SER A 62 -2.26 -4.50 -0.30
C SER A 62 -1.50 -4.32 -1.61
N GLU A 63 -2.06 -3.56 -2.56
CA GLU A 63 -1.38 -3.22 -3.82
C GLU A 63 -0.11 -2.41 -3.58
N LEU A 64 -0.14 -1.44 -2.67
CA LEU A 64 1.04 -0.67 -2.28
C LEU A 64 2.13 -1.58 -1.67
N TRP A 65 1.77 -2.52 -0.79
CA TRP A 65 2.73 -3.45 -0.19
C TRP A 65 3.37 -4.39 -1.21
N MET A 66 2.66 -4.80 -2.25
CA MET A 66 3.25 -5.61 -3.33
C MET A 66 4.38 -4.89 -4.07
N LEU A 67 4.39 -3.55 -4.08
CA LEU A 67 5.46 -2.76 -4.70
C LEU A 67 6.75 -2.75 -3.88
N ARG A 68 6.79 -3.33 -2.67
CA ARG A 68 7.99 -3.39 -1.83
C ARG A 68 9.19 -4.03 -2.53
N SER A 69 8.96 -5.04 -3.37
CA SER A 69 10.03 -5.71 -4.12
C SER A 69 10.59 -4.81 -5.23
N ASP A 70 9.72 -4.09 -5.94
CA ASP A 70 10.11 -3.13 -6.97
C ASP A 70 10.89 -1.95 -6.34
N LEU A 71 10.41 -1.44 -5.21
CA LEU A 71 11.08 -0.40 -4.42
C LEU A 71 12.45 -0.86 -3.93
N HIS A 72 12.54 -2.05 -3.34
CA HIS A 72 13.81 -2.63 -2.89
C HIS A 72 14.81 -2.72 -4.05
N GLN A 73 14.37 -3.23 -5.21
CA GLN A 73 15.21 -3.32 -6.39
C GLN A 73 15.70 -1.94 -6.85
N CYS A 74 14.82 -0.93 -6.91
CA CYS A 74 15.20 0.43 -7.30
C CYS A 74 16.22 1.03 -6.34
N ILE A 75 15.95 0.97 -5.03
CA ILE A 75 16.83 1.54 -4.01
C ILE A 75 18.18 0.82 -4.01
N SER A 76 18.19 -0.50 -4.11
CA SER A 76 19.43 -1.29 -4.07
C SER A 76 20.34 -1.06 -5.28
N GLN A 77 19.78 -0.58 -6.40
CA GLN A 77 20.54 -0.22 -7.59
C GLN A 77 21.11 1.20 -7.51
N ALA A 78 20.40 2.12 -6.87
CA ALA A 78 20.86 3.48 -6.62
C ALA A 78 21.86 3.54 -5.45
N HIS A 79 21.71 2.63 -4.47
CA HIS A 79 22.45 2.59 -3.21
C HIS A 79 23.02 1.20 -2.93
N THR A 80 22.72 0.62 -1.76
CA THR A 80 23.15 -0.71 -1.35
C THR A 80 21.95 -1.60 -1.01
N GLN A 81 22.16 -2.91 -1.02
CA GLN A 81 21.15 -3.88 -0.58
C GLN A 81 20.73 -3.66 0.88
N THR A 82 21.69 -3.35 1.76
CA THR A 82 21.42 -3.06 3.17
C THR A 82 20.50 -1.84 3.34
N GLU A 83 20.81 -0.75 2.64
CA GLU A 83 19.99 0.46 2.70
C GLU A 83 18.59 0.25 2.13
N ALA A 84 18.48 -0.54 1.06
CA ALA A 84 17.18 -0.93 0.51
C ALA A 84 16.34 -1.73 1.53
N ALA A 85 16.96 -2.71 2.19
CA ALA A 85 16.29 -3.50 3.22
C ALA A 85 15.84 -2.60 4.39
N ASP A 86 16.71 -1.73 4.90
CA ASP A 86 16.41 -0.83 6.01
C ASP A 86 15.23 0.10 5.69
N ARG A 87 15.26 0.73 4.50
CA ARG A 87 14.17 1.61 4.03
C ARG A 87 12.85 0.86 3.90
N ILE A 88 12.84 -0.34 3.30
CA ILE A 88 11.61 -1.12 3.15
C ILE A 88 11.09 -1.63 4.49
N ASN A 89 11.98 -2.10 5.37
CA ASN A 89 11.61 -2.61 6.69
C ASN A 89 11.02 -1.50 7.58
N SER A 90 11.38 -0.23 7.35
CA SER A 90 10.75 0.91 8.02
C SER A 90 9.25 1.06 7.71
N LEU A 91 8.77 0.55 6.56
CA LEU A 91 7.36 0.62 6.18
C LEU A 91 6.48 -0.38 6.94
N ILE A 92 7.03 -1.37 7.64
CA ILE A 92 6.22 -2.40 8.32
C ILE A 92 5.18 -1.76 9.24
N GLY A 93 5.60 -0.76 10.04
CA GLY A 93 4.72 -0.04 10.95
C GLY A 93 3.60 0.73 10.22
N VAL A 94 3.86 1.22 9.00
CA VAL A 94 2.88 1.94 8.17
C VAL A 94 1.74 1.02 7.71
N PHE A 95 2.03 -0.27 7.50
CA PHE A 95 1.05 -1.27 7.07
C PHE A 95 0.42 -2.08 8.21
N GLU A 96 0.79 -1.81 9.47
CA GLU A 96 0.18 -2.45 10.62
C GLU A 96 -1.34 -2.19 10.66
N GLY A 97 -2.10 -3.25 10.91
CA GLY A 97 -3.56 -3.18 10.94
C GLY A 97 -4.23 -3.15 9.56
N TRP A 98 -3.49 -2.88 8.47
CA TRP A 98 -3.97 -3.00 7.09
C TRP A 98 -3.77 -4.41 6.53
N LEU A 99 -2.64 -5.03 6.85
CA LEU A 99 -2.30 -6.37 6.40
C LEU A 99 -2.19 -7.33 7.59
N PRO A 100 -2.44 -8.64 7.38
CA PRO A 100 -2.11 -9.65 8.37
C PRO A 100 -0.61 -9.61 8.69
N ALA A 101 -0.25 -9.77 9.97
CA ALA A 101 1.15 -9.78 10.40
C ALA A 101 2.02 -10.82 9.66
N SER A 102 1.42 -11.93 9.21
CA SER A 102 2.10 -12.95 8.39
C SER A 102 2.54 -12.45 7.02
N GLN A 103 1.95 -11.36 6.51
CA GLN A 103 2.33 -10.75 5.23
C GLN A 103 3.35 -9.61 5.40
N LEU A 104 3.48 -9.07 6.62
CA LEU A 104 4.44 -8.00 6.97
C LEU A 104 5.82 -8.57 7.29
N THR A 105 6.39 -9.30 6.32
CA THR A 105 7.70 -9.90 6.46
C THR A 105 8.80 -8.87 6.19
N ARG A 106 9.86 -8.90 7.00
CA ARG A 106 11.10 -8.20 6.69
C ARG A 106 11.78 -8.83 5.47
N ILE A 107 12.54 -8.02 4.74
CA ILE A 107 13.44 -8.45 3.67
C ILE A 107 14.88 -8.11 4.01
#